data_AF-A0AAD6X5Z2-F1
#
_entry.id   AF-A0AAD6X5Z2-F1
#
_cell.length_a   1.000
_cell.length_b   1.000
_cell.length_c   1.000
_cell.angle_alpha   90.00
_cell.angle_beta   90.00
_cell.angle_gamma   90.00
#
_symmetry.space_group_name_H-M   'P 1'
#
loop_
_entity.id
_entity.type
_entity.pdbx_description
1 polymer ?
#
loop_
_entity_poly.entity_id
_entity_poly.type
_entity_poly.pdbx_seq_one_letter_code
_entity_poly.pdbx_strand_id
1 'polypeptide(L)'
;MSEPLENLRAAYQILKGNTQLSFQVDEALQFFAAAQLHQDIIPPTEFAVLETSIDTMVTTLNEARHQSSDPPTSSPLTVTTHSSTGGRPHVDIDPTFLSHALTLRGPTGLRPVFSVSSRTIQRRALEYGLVQPGEPIYTDTPQPNGTVSRTYTSTSVPVSPISDEDLDFIVSAILRTFPNFGRRMLKGWLRAAGYHIPRDRLAASYLCLIHFKIVIHCFIDGKSCYVTGIRVSNNNRAETVLNLFHTAVTSYGLPSHV
;
A
#
# COMPACT_ATOMS: atom_id res chain seq x y z
N MET A 1 5.42 -35.64 26.75
CA MET A 1 6.28 -34.71 25.98
C MET A 1 5.73 -34.38 24.58
N SER A 2 4.46 -34.72 24.28
CA SER A 2 3.81 -34.47 22.96
C SER A 2 2.93 -33.21 22.92
N GLU A 3 2.40 -32.75 24.06
CA GLU A 3 1.52 -31.57 24.14
C GLU A 3 2.15 -30.21 23.76
N PRO A 4 3.43 -29.90 24.08
CA PRO A 4 3.98 -28.58 23.78
C PRO A 4 4.14 -28.32 22.27
N LEU A 5 4.41 -29.36 21.49
CA LEU A 5 4.62 -29.32 20.04
C LEU A 5 3.31 -29.21 19.25
N GLU A 6 2.26 -29.90 19.71
CA GLU A 6 0.88 -29.78 19.20
C GLU A 6 0.34 -28.35 19.42
N ASN A 7 0.59 -27.78 20.60
CA ASN A 7 0.17 -26.43 20.96
C ASN A 7 0.92 -25.33 20.16
N LEU A 8 2.21 -25.54 19.88
CA LEU A 8 2.99 -24.66 19.00
C LEU A 8 2.47 -24.71 17.56
N ARG A 9 2.05 -25.89 17.07
CA ARG A 9 1.41 -26.07 15.75
C ARG A 9 0.08 -25.31 15.66
N ALA A 10 -0.79 -25.42 16.66
CA ALA A 10 -2.07 -24.70 16.68
C ALA A 10 -1.89 -23.18 16.67
N ALA A 11 -0.95 -22.64 17.46
CA ALA A 11 -0.61 -21.22 17.44
C ALA A 11 0.02 -20.79 16.08
N TYR A 12 0.84 -21.64 15.46
CA TYR A 12 1.39 -21.43 14.11
C TYR A 12 0.32 -21.43 13.02
N GLN A 13 -0.72 -22.25 13.15
CA GLN A 13 -1.83 -22.35 12.20
C GLN A 13 -2.71 -21.09 12.24
N ILE A 14 -3.00 -20.56 13.43
CA ILE A 14 -3.67 -19.25 13.61
C ILE A 14 -2.83 -18.12 13.00
N LEU A 15 -1.50 -18.21 13.08
CA LEU A 15 -0.55 -17.24 12.54
C LEU A 15 -0.38 -17.27 11.01
N LYS A 16 -0.62 -18.42 10.36
CA LYS A 16 -0.50 -18.61 8.90
C LYS A 16 -1.78 -18.25 8.15
N GLY A 17 -2.94 -18.34 8.80
CA GLY A 17 -4.24 -18.02 8.20
C GLY A 17 -4.65 -19.02 7.12
N ASN A 18 -5.93 -19.41 7.12
CA ASN A 18 -6.52 -20.29 6.09
C ASN A 18 -6.47 -19.72 4.66
N THR A 19 -5.98 -18.48 4.50
CA THR A 19 -5.83 -17.77 3.22
C THR A 19 -4.82 -18.42 2.28
N GLN A 20 -3.78 -19.07 2.81
CA GLN A 20 -2.78 -19.72 1.96
C GLN A 20 -3.35 -20.99 1.30
N LEU A 21 -4.11 -21.79 2.07
CA LEU A 21 -4.75 -22.99 1.55
C LEU A 21 -5.85 -22.65 0.54
N SER A 22 -6.63 -21.58 0.78
CA SER A 22 -7.62 -21.13 -0.21
C SER A 22 -6.97 -20.65 -1.50
N PHE A 23 -5.87 -19.88 -1.40
CA PHE A 23 -5.13 -19.42 -2.57
C PHE A 23 -4.58 -20.59 -3.41
N GLN A 24 -4.07 -21.63 -2.77
CA GLN A 24 -3.53 -22.82 -3.46
C GLN A 24 -4.63 -23.65 -4.15
N VAL A 25 -5.82 -23.73 -3.56
CA VAL A 25 -6.99 -24.36 -4.22
C VAL A 25 -7.38 -23.56 -5.47
N ASP A 26 -7.45 -22.23 -5.37
CA ASP A 26 -7.78 -21.37 -6.50
C ASP A 26 -6.75 -21.49 -7.63
N GLU A 27 -5.46 -21.56 -7.29
CA GLU A 27 -4.36 -21.73 -8.26
C GLU A 27 -4.44 -23.08 -9.00
N ALA A 28 -4.70 -24.18 -8.27
CA ALA A 28 -4.87 -25.50 -8.88
C ALA A 28 -6.07 -25.56 -9.84
N LEU A 29 -7.18 -24.92 -9.48
CA LEU A 29 -8.38 -24.84 -10.33
C LEU A 29 -8.17 -23.94 -11.56
N GLN A 30 -7.46 -22.82 -11.41
CA GLN A 30 -7.10 -21.95 -12.53
C GLN A 30 -6.20 -22.69 -13.54
N PHE A 31 -5.22 -23.44 -13.05
CA PHE A 31 -4.37 -24.27 -13.91
C PHE A 31 -5.19 -25.32 -14.67
N PHE A 32 -6.15 -25.97 -14.01
CA PHE A 32 -7.04 -26.93 -14.68
C PHE A 32 -7.91 -26.29 -15.76
N ALA A 33 -8.50 -25.13 -15.46
CA ALA A 33 -9.30 -24.38 -16.43
C ALA A 33 -8.47 -23.97 -17.66
N ALA A 34 -7.21 -23.57 -17.46
CA ALA A 34 -6.29 -23.28 -18.55
C ALA A 34 -5.95 -24.53 -19.37
N ALA A 35 -5.73 -25.67 -18.72
CA ALA A 35 -5.47 -26.93 -19.40
C ALA A 35 -6.68 -27.41 -20.23
N GLN A 36 -7.91 -27.24 -19.74
CA GLN A 36 -9.14 -27.56 -20.47
C GLN A 36 -9.27 -26.78 -21.78
N LEU A 37 -8.88 -25.50 -21.80
CA LEU A 37 -8.89 -24.69 -23.03
C LEU A 37 -7.92 -25.21 -24.11
N HIS A 38 -6.93 -26.00 -23.70
CA HIS A 38 -5.91 -26.57 -24.59
C HIS A 38 -6.02 -28.10 -24.72
N GLN A 39 -7.18 -28.68 -24.37
CA GLN A 39 -7.39 -30.13 -24.37
C GLN A 39 -7.10 -30.76 -25.74
N ASP A 40 -7.36 -30.05 -26.84
CA ASP A 40 -7.13 -30.53 -28.21
C ASP A 40 -5.64 -30.75 -28.55
N ILE A 41 -4.73 -30.14 -27.79
CA ILE A 41 -3.28 -30.19 -28.01
C ILE A 41 -2.60 -31.17 -27.03
N ILE A 42 -3.29 -31.54 -25.95
CA ILE A 42 -2.77 -32.43 -24.90
C ILE A 42 -3.17 -33.87 -25.23
N PRO A 43 -2.23 -34.84 -25.22
CA PRO A 43 -2.58 -36.24 -25.39
C PRO A 43 -3.65 -36.68 -24.39
N PRO A 44 -4.69 -37.42 -24.81
CA PRO A 44 -5.83 -37.74 -23.96
C PRO A 44 -5.45 -38.52 -22.70
N THR A 45 -4.40 -39.33 -22.77
CA THR A 45 -3.85 -40.06 -21.62
C THR A 45 -3.19 -39.15 -20.59
N GLU A 46 -2.47 -38.12 -21.04
CA GLU A 46 -1.82 -37.15 -20.16
C GLU A 46 -2.86 -36.23 -19.51
N PHE A 47 -3.89 -35.85 -20.27
CA PHE A 47 -4.99 -35.06 -19.76
C PHE A 47 -5.77 -35.78 -18.64
N ALA A 48 -6.01 -37.09 -18.77
CA ALA A 48 -6.65 -37.90 -17.73
C ALA A 48 -5.81 -37.98 -16.44
N VAL A 49 -4.47 -38.06 -16.57
CA VAL A 49 -3.55 -38.04 -15.42
C VAL A 49 -3.58 -36.66 -14.75
N LEU A 50 -3.63 -35.59 -15.53
CA LEU A 50 -3.73 -34.22 -15.04
C LEU A 50 -5.00 -34.01 -14.22
N GLU A 51 -6.15 -34.45 -14.74
CA GLU A 51 -7.46 -34.37 -14.08
C GLU A 51 -7.43 -35.11 -12.73
N THR A 52 -6.95 -36.36 -12.72
CA THR A 52 -6.83 -37.16 -11.50
C THR A 52 -5.90 -36.51 -10.47
N SER A 53 -4.80 -35.94 -10.93
CA SER A 53 -3.81 -35.30 -10.05
C SER A 53 -4.37 -34.03 -9.41
N ILE A 54 -5.09 -33.21 -10.18
CA ILE A 54 -5.69 -31.97 -9.67
C ILE A 54 -6.85 -32.28 -8.71
N ASP A 55 -7.69 -33.26 -9.03
CA ASP A 55 -8.76 -33.71 -8.13
C ASP A 55 -8.20 -34.18 -6.78
N THR A 56 -7.12 -34.96 -6.81
CA THR A 56 -6.40 -35.39 -5.60
C THR A 56 -5.84 -34.19 -4.82
N MET A 57 -5.22 -33.23 -5.50
CA MET A 57 -4.66 -32.03 -4.86
C MET A 57 -5.75 -31.16 -4.22
N VAL A 58 -6.86 -30.92 -4.92
CA VAL A 58 -7.97 -30.11 -4.41
C VAL A 58 -8.65 -30.80 -3.22
N THR A 59 -8.85 -32.11 -3.31
CA THR A 59 -9.46 -32.90 -2.23
C THR A 59 -8.59 -32.86 -0.98
N THR A 60 -7.29 -33.14 -1.11
CA THR A 60 -6.35 -33.11 0.03
C THR A 60 -6.22 -31.71 0.65
N LEU A 61 -6.20 -30.65 -0.17
CA LEU A 61 -6.19 -29.27 0.33
C LEU A 61 -7.48 -28.91 1.08
N ASN A 62 -8.64 -29.36 0.58
CA ASN A 62 -9.93 -29.15 1.25
C ASN A 62 -10.02 -29.94 2.57
N GLU A 63 -9.57 -31.19 2.61
CA GLU A 63 -9.48 -31.98 3.84
C GLU A 63 -8.58 -31.31 4.88
N ALA A 64 -7.40 -30.83 4.46
CA ALA A 64 -6.49 -30.08 5.33
C ALA A 64 -7.15 -28.79 5.87
N ARG A 65 -7.95 -28.10 5.04
CA ARG A 65 -8.73 -26.92 5.46
C ARG A 65 -9.80 -27.28 6.48
N HIS A 66 -10.48 -28.42 6.32
CA HIS A 66 -11.47 -28.92 7.27
C HIS A 66 -10.82 -29.28 8.61
N GLN A 67 -9.74 -30.07 8.60
CA GLN A 67 -8.98 -30.42 9.81
C GLN A 67 -8.40 -29.19 10.52
N SER A 68 -8.00 -28.16 9.77
CA SER A 68 -7.54 -26.90 10.34
C SER A 68 -8.67 -26.02 10.92
N SER A 69 -9.93 -26.31 10.59
CA SER A 69 -11.11 -25.57 11.07
C SER A 69 -11.75 -26.23 12.29
N ASP A 70 -11.36 -27.46 12.63
CA ASP A 70 -11.83 -28.12 13.83
C ASP A 70 -11.37 -27.35 15.08
N PRO A 71 -12.25 -27.14 16.08
CA PRO A 71 -11.86 -26.49 17.31
C PRO A 71 -10.74 -27.30 17.99
N PRO A 72 -9.70 -26.66 18.54
CA PRO A 72 -8.59 -27.37 19.17
C PRO A 72 -9.12 -28.29 20.27
N THR A 73 -8.69 -29.56 20.25
CA THR A 73 -9.12 -30.60 21.20
C THR A 73 -8.70 -30.31 22.65
N SER A 74 -7.73 -29.41 22.84
CA SER A 74 -7.25 -28.93 24.13
C SER A 74 -7.50 -27.44 24.33
N SER A 75 -7.64 -27.03 25.59
CA SER A 75 -7.76 -25.61 25.97
C SER A 75 -6.60 -24.78 25.40
N PRO A 76 -6.86 -23.56 24.90
CA PRO A 76 -5.82 -22.71 24.33
C PRO A 76 -4.75 -22.37 25.38
N LEU A 77 -3.48 -22.31 24.95
CA LEU A 77 -2.36 -21.92 25.80
C LEU A 77 -2.65 -20.53 26.38
N THR A 78 -2.68 -20.42 27.72
CA THR A 78 -2.80 -19.11 28.38
C THR A 78 -1.43 -18.44 28.35
N VAL A 79 -1.14 -17.74 27.25
CA VAL A 79 0.15 -17.05 27.03
C VAL A 79 0.22 -15.72 27.79
N THR A 80 -0.94 -15.15 28.10
CA THR A 80 -1.08 -13.84 28.75
C THR A 80 -1.83 -14.00 30.06
N THR A 81 -1.26 -13.48 31.16
CA THR A 81 -1.91 -13.43 32.48
C THR A 81 -2.02 -11.99 32.96
N HIS A 82 -2.92 -11.75 33.92
CA HIS A 82 -3.10 -10.42 34.51
C HIS A 82 -2.79 -10.49 36.00
N SER A 83 -1.84 -9.68 36.45
CA SER A 83 -1.56 -9.47 37.88
C SER A 83 -2.11 -8.12 38.34
N SER A 84 -2.77 -8.10 39.50
CA SER A 84 -3.35 -6.90 40.11
C SER A 84 -2.44 -6.39 41.23
N THR A 85 -1.90 -5.19 41.06
CA THR A 85 -1.09 -4.48 42.07
C THR A 85 -1.80 -3.26 42.65
N GLY A 86 -3.14 -3.24 42.61
CA GLY A 86 -3.96 -2.14 43.13
C GLY A 86 -4.11 -0.94 42.18
N GLY A 87 -3.59 -1.04 40.95
CA GLY A 87 -3.72 -0.04 39.88
C GLY A 87 -4.16 -0.66 38.53
N ARG A 88 -3.81 -0.01 37.40
CA ARG A 88 -4.08 -0.56 36.06
C ARG A 88 -3.47 -1.97 35.95
N PRO A 89 -4.25 -3.01 35.59
CA PRO A 89 -3.77 -4.39 35.58
C PRO A 89 -2.49 -4.57 34.79
N HIS A 90 -1.55 -5.26 35.41
CA HIS A 90 -0.27 -5.61 34.82
C HIS A 90 -0.49 -6.86 33.94
N VAL A 91 -0.17 -6.75 32.65
CA VAL A 91 -0.33 -7.85 31.69
C VAL A 91 0.98 -8.62 31.62
N ASP A 92 1.07 -9.82 32.16
CA ASP A 92 2.26 -10.66 32.06
C ASP A 92 2.19 -11.53 30.81
N ILE A 93 3.31 -11.68 30.10
CA ILE A 93 3.42 -12.50 28.90
C ILE A 93 4.52 -13.52 29.16
N ASP A 94 4.30 -14.79 28.83
CA ASP A 94 5.34 -15.80 28.99
C ASP A 94 6.63 -15.40 28.24
N PRO A 95 7.77 -15.25 28.94
CA PRO A 95 8.99 -14.71 28.35
C PRO A 95 9.62 -15.68 27.33
N THR A 96 9.50 -16.98 27.55
CA THR A 96 10.05 -17.99 26.64
C THR A 96 9.30 -17.96 25.31
N PHE A 97 7.97 -17.96 25.36
CA PHE A 97 7.13 -17.86 24.19
C PHE A 97 7.28 -16.51 23.48
N LEU A 98 7.36 -15.40 24.23
CA LEU A 98 7.56 -14.06 23.66
C LEU A 98 8.90 -13.96 22.90
N SER A 99 9.98 -14.53 23.44
CA SER A 99 11.28 -14.53 22.79
C SER A 99 11.24 -15.24 21.44
N HIS A 100 10.62 -16.42 21.37
CA HIS A 100 10.44 -17.16 20.12
C HIS A 100 9.52 -16.42 19.15
N ALA A 101 8.39 -15.89 19.62
CA ALA A 101 7.45 -15.16 18.79
C ALA A 101 8.07 -13.91 18.13
N LEU A 102 8.94 -13.19 18.85
CA LEU A 102 9.64 -12.02 18.34
C LEU A 102 10.64 -12.34 17.22
N THR A 103 11.19 -13.57 17.17
CA THR A 103 12.03 -13.99 16.04
C THR A 103 11.24 -14.17 14.74
N LEU A 104 9.93 -14.44 14.84
CA LEU A 104 9.06 -14.74 13.70
C LEU A 104 8.32 -13.50 13.18
N ARG A 105 7.81 -12.65 14.08
CA ARG A 105 7.12 -11.40 13.72
C ARG A 105 7.46 -10.30 14.70
N GLY A 106 7.44 -9.06 14.20
CA GLY A 106 7.52 -7.88 15.06
C GLY A 106 6.27 -7.69 15.95
N PRO A 107 6.35 -6.84 16.98
CA PRO A 107 5.27 -6.64 17.97
C PRO A 107 3.88 -6.33 17.39
N THR A 108 3.80 -5.67 16.23
CA THR A 108 2.53 -5.37 15.56
C THR A 108 1.84 -6.63 15.03
N GLY A 109 2.60 -7.57 14.47
CA GLY A 109 2.05 -8.82 13.93
C GLY A 109 1.65 -9.81 15.01
N LEU A 110 2.13 -9.63 16.24
CA LEU A 110 1.86 -10.50 17.38
C LEU A 110 0.60 -10.12 18.16
N ARG A 111 -0.01 -8.96 17.88
CA ARG A 111 -1.24 -8.49 18.54
C ARG A 111 -2.37 -9.53 18.58
N PRO A 112 -2.68 -10.25 17.48
CA PRO A 112 -3.75 -11.25 17.49
C PRO A 112 -3.46 -12.47 18.36
N VAL A 113 -2.18 -12.79 18.58
CA VAL A 113 -1.75 -13.97 19.35
C VAL A 113 -1.87 -13.72 20.85
N PHE A 114 -1.37 -12.59 21.31
CA PHE A 114 -1.37 -12.26 22.75
C PHE A 114 -2.63 -11.50 23.18
N SER A 115 -3.49 -11.11 22.23
CA SER A 115 -4.68 -10.29 22.44
C SER A 115 -4.40 -8.95 23.15
N VAL A 116 -3.20 -8.40 22.98
CA VAL A 116 -2.79 -7.12 23.57
C VAL A 116 -2.15 -6.18 22.55
N SER A 117 -2.03 -4.91 22.92
CA SER A 117 -1.45 -3.89 22.04
C SER A 117 0.04 -4.16 21.76
N SER A 118 0.53 -3.78 20.58
CA SER A 118 1.96 -3.90 20.23
C SER A 118 2.86 -3.15 21.20
N ARG A 119 2.37 -2.04 21.78
CA ARG A 119 3.05 -1.29 22.84
C ARG A 119 3.21 -2.12 24.12
N THR A 120 2.19 -2.90 24.49
CA THR A 120 2.27 -3.80 25.65
C THR A 120 3.30 -4.90 25.41
N ILE A 121 3.27 -5.52 24.23
CA ILE A 121 4.24 -6.56 23.81
C ILE A 121 5.66 -6.00 23.86
N GLN A 122 5.87 -4.83 23.26
CA GLN A 122 7.18 -4.19 23.22
C GLN A 122 7.66 -3.76 24.62
N ARG A 123 6.76 -3.28 25.48
CA ARG A 123 7.10 -2.98 26.88
C ARG A 123 7.57 -4.22 27.62
N ARG A 124 6.89 -5.37 27.47
CA ARG A 124 7.33 -6.62 28.09
C ARG A 124 8.63 -7.14 27.53
N ALA A 125 8.81 -7.03 26.22
CA ALA A 125 10.08 -7.39 25.58
C ALA A 125 11.25 -6.56 26.14
N LEU A 126 11.06 -5.26 26.39
CA LEU A 126 12.07 -4.40 27.02
C LEU A 126 12.32 -4.78 28.48
N GLU A 127 11.27 -5.01 29.28
CA GLU A 127 11.37 -5.38 30.70
C GLU A 127 12.07 -6.75 30.89
N TYR A 128 11.80 -7.72 30.02
CA TYR A 128 12.46 -9.02 30.03
C TYR A 128 13.85 -9.02 29.37
N GLY A 129 14.32 -7.87 28.85
CA GLY A 129 15.62 -7.75 28.20
C GLY A 129 15.72 -8.47 26.85
N LEU A 130 14.60 -8.78 26.20
CA LEU A 130 14.55 -9.45 24.89
C LEU A 130 14.82 -8.50 23.73
N VAL A 131 14.62 -7.20 23.93
CA VAL A 131 14.80 -6.14 22.93
C VAL A 131 15.54 -4.98 23.58
N GLN A 132 16.45 -4.34 22.86
CA GLN A 132 17.13 -3.13 23.34
C GLN A 132 16.24 -1.88 23.16
N PRO A 133 16.27 -0.91 24.09
CA PRO A 133 15.64 0.39 23.89
C PRO A 133 16.13 1.05 22.60
N GLY A 134 15.22 1.70 21.87
CA GLY A 134 15.59 2.49 20.69
C GLY A 134 16.37 3.75 21.07
N GLU A 135 17.14 4.28 20.12
CA GLU A 135 17.87 5.54 20.28
C GLU A 135 16.95 6.70 20.68
N PRO A 136 17.41 7.63 21.52
CA PRO A 136 16.63 8.79 21.92
C PRO A 136 16.30 9.70 20.73
N ILE A 137 15.10 10.28 20.76
CA ILE A 137 14.57 11.16 19.70
C ILE A 137 15.33 12.49 19.63
N TYR A 138 15.93 12.92 20.74
CA TYR A 138 16.76 14.12 20.81
C TYR A 138 17.98 13.88 21.70
N THR A 139 19.07 14.58 21.38
CA THR A 139 20.29 14.63 22.18
C THR A 139 20.60 16.06 22.56
N ASP A 140 20.81 16.28 23.85
CA ASP A 140 21.21 17.58 24.40
C ASP A 140 22.74 17.66 24.41
N THR A 141 23.32 18.54 23.58
CA THR A 141 24.77 18.78 23.53
C THR A 141 25.13 20.08 24.26
N PRO A 142 26.02 20.04 25.28
CA PRO A 142 26.48 21.25 25.96
C PRO A 142 27.41 22.05 25.04
N GLN A 143 27.13 23.33 24.86
CA GLN A 143 27.98 24.25 24.09
C GLN A 143 29.02 24.94 24.99
N PRO A 144 30.15 25.42 24.44
CA PRO A 144 31.22 26.08 25.19
C PRO A 144 30.78 27.34 25.97
N ASN A 145 29.65 27.93 25.59
CA ASN A 145 29.04 29.12 26.21
C ASN A 145 28.13 28.77 27.41
N GLY A 146 28.07 27.51 27.85
CA GLY A 146 27.20 27.06 28.94
C GLY A 146 25.73 26.84 28.54
N THR A 147 25.39 26.94 27.25
CA THR A 147 24.02 26.73 26.75
C THR A 147 23.85 25.28 26.28
N VAL A 148 22.65 24.72 26.42
CA VAL A 148 22.34 23.37 25.94
C VAL A 148 21.66 23.48 24.57
N SER A 149 22.25 22.86 23.54
CA SER A 149 21.64 22.76 22.21
C SER A 149 21.00 21.40 22.04
N ARG A 150 19.69 21.37 21.73
CA ARG A 150 18.92 20.15 21.49
C ARG A 150 18.90 19.81 20.01
N THR A 151 19.48 18.67 19.66
CA THR A 151 19.42 18.13 18.29
C THR A 151 18.33 17.08 18.22
N TYR A 152 17.39 17.21 17.29
CA TYR A 152 16.34 16.22 17.05
C TYR A 152 16.76 15.28 15.92
N THR A 153 16.69 13.97 16.16
CA THR A 153 16.91 12.96 15.14
C THR A 153 15.64 12.79 14.32
N SER A 154 15.59 13.39 13.13
CA SER A 154 14.46 13.16 12.23
C SER A 154 14.52 11.74 11.66
N THR A 155 13.47 10.95 11.88
CA THR A 155 13.32 9.61 11.30
C THR A 155 12.88 9.66 9.82
N SER A 156 12.56 10.85 9.29
CA SER A 156 12.14 10.97 7.88
C SER A 156 13.33 10.74 6.94
N VAL A 157 13.13 9.87 5.93
CA VAL A 157 14.09 9.70 4.84
C VAL A 157 14.37 11.07 4.19
N PRO A 158 15.63 11.45 3.96
CA PRO A 158 15.97 12.72 3.35
C PRO A 158 15.36 12.83 1.94
N VAL A 159 15.02 14.05 1.55
CA VAL A 159 14.52 14.33 0.20
C VAL A 159 15.62 14.03 -0.81
N SER A 160 15.27 13.32 -1.88
CA SER A 160 16.24 12.97 -2.93
C SER A 160 16.72 14.23 -3.66
N PRO A 161 18.03 14.37 -3.94
CA PRO A 161 18.60 15.49 -4.66
C PRO A 161 18.38 15.34 -6.17
N ILE A 162 17.11 15.34 -6.59
CA ILE A 162 16.72 15.31 -8.01
C ILE A 162 16.29 16.72 -8.45
N SER A 163 16.72 17.15 -9.65
CA SER A 163 16.29 18.41 -10.26
C SER A 163 14.81 18.34 -10.68
N ASP A 164 14.20 19.50 -10.96
CA ASP A 164 12.80 19.50 -11.44
C ASP A 164 12.72 18.99 -12.89
N GLU A 165 13.75 19.24 -13.71
CA GLU A 165 13.85 18.76 -15.09
C GLU A 165 13.98 17.24 -15.17
N ASP A 166 14.82 16.64 -14.34
CA ASP A 166 14.97 15.19 -14.26
C ASP A 166 13.70 14.53 -13.71
N LEU A 167 13.03 15.19 -12.76
CA LEU A 167 11.74 14.75 -12.24
C LEU A 167 10.68 14.74 -13.36
N ASP A 168 10.60 15.80 -14.15
CA ASP A 168 9.67 15.90 -15.27
C ASP A 168 9.95 14.85 -16.34
N PHE A 169 11.23 14.59 -16.65
CA PHE A 169 11.61 13.53 -17.57
C PHE A 169 11.14 12.14 -17.07
N ILE A 170 11.38 11.82 -15.80
CA ILE A 170 10.96 10.55 -15.19
C ILE A 170 9.43 10.42 -15.18
N VAL A 171 8.72 11.45 -14.74
CA VAL A 171 7.25 11.43 -14.68
C VAL A 171 6.66 11.29 -16.09
N SER A 172 7.24 11.95 -17.09
CA SER A 172 6.85 11.81 -18.50
C SER A 172 7.04 10.37 -19.01
N ALA A 173 8.21 9.78 -18.74
CA ALA A 173 8.50 8.39 -19.14
C ALA A 173 7.51 7.39 -18.51
N ILE A 174 7.17 7.58 -17.23
CA ILE A 174 6.19 6.74 -16.53
C ILE A 174 4.79 6.91 -17.14
N LEU A 175 4.34 8.14 -17.37
CA LEU A 175 3.02 8.41 -17.93
C LEU A 175 2.88 7.92 -19.39
N ARG A 176 3.97 7.86 -20.16
CA ARG A 176 3.97 7.22 -21.49
C ARG A 176 3.75 5.71 -21.40
N THR A 177 4.23 5.07 -20.35
CA THR A 177 4.07 3.62 -20.13
C THR A 177 2.74 3.30 -19.46
N PHE A 178 2.31 4.14 -18.52
CA PHE A 178 1.09 3.98 -17.73
C PHE A 178 0.25 5.27 -17.75
N PRO A 179 -0.55 5.49 -18.81
CA PRO A 179 -1.23 6.77 -19.05
C PRO A 179 -2.27 7.16 -17.99
N ASN A 180 -2.80 6.18 -17.25
CA ASN A 180 -3.83 6.40 -16.23
C ASN A 180 -3.24 6.56 -14.81
N PHE A 181 -1.91 6.64 -14.66
CA PHE A 181 -1.29 6.79 -13.34
C PHE A 181 -1.58 8.16 -12.74
N GLY A 182 -2.36 8.18 -11.66
CA GLY A 182 -2.55 9.38 -10.86
C GLY A 182 -1.35 9.72 -9.97
N ARG A 183 -1.32 10.94 -9.42
CA ARG A 183 -0.25 11.45 -8.52
C ARG A 183 0.11 10.50 -7.37
N ARG A 184 -0.88 9.79 -6.80
CA ARG A 184 -0.65 8.80 -5.72
C ARG A 184 0.12 7.58 -6.22
N MET A 185 -0.18 7.10 -7.43
CA MET A 185 0.51 5.97 -8.05
C MET A 185 1.93 6.36 -8.44
N LEU A 186 2.13 7.55 -9.02
CA LEU A 186 3.46 8.10 -9.30
C LEU A 186 4.30 8.21 -8.03
N LYS A 187 3.73 8.73 -6.94
CA LYS A 187 4.43 8.80 -5.65
C LYS A 187 4.84 7.41 -5.14
N GLY A 188 3.95 6.42 -5.29
CA GLY A 188 4.23 5.04 -4.90
C GLY A 188 5.35 4.43 -5.73
N TRP A 189 5.29 4.58 -7.05
CA TRP A 189 6.31 4.09 -7.97
C TRP A 189 7.68 4.74 -7.69
N LEU A 190 7.72 6.08 -7.56
CA LEU A 190 8.96 6.81 -7.25
C LEU A 190 9.55 6.36 -5.91
N ARG A 191 8.71 6.13 -4.90
CA ARG A 191 9.15 5.60 -3.60
C ARG A 191 9.72 4.18 -3.71
N ALA A 192 9.11 3.32 -4.53
CA ALA A 192 9.62 1.98 -4.80
C ALA A 192 10.95 2.01 -5.56
N ALA A 193 11.14 2.99 -6.45
CA ALA A 193 12.39 3.26 -7.16
C ALA A 193 13.46 3.97 -6.30
N GLY A 194 13.17 4.28 -5.02
CA GLY A 194 14.12 4.90 -4.10
C GLY A 194 14.12 6.44 -4.09
N TYR A 195 13.25 7.09 -4.88
CA TYR A 195 13.10 8.53 -4.88
C TYR A 195 12.12 9.01 -3.81
N HIS A 196 12.59 9.86 -2.90
CA HIS A 196 11.79 10.51 -1.88
C HIS A 196 11.53 11.97 -2.25
N ILE A 197 10.41 12.21 -2.95
CA ILE A 197 10.05 13.53 -3.47
C ILE A 197 8.85 14.11 -2.69
N PRO A 198 8.89 15.41 -2.31
CA PRO A 198 7.76 16.09 -1.69
C PRO A 198 6.50 16.05 -2.57
N ARG A 199 5.33 15.99 -1.94
CA ARG A 199 4.05 15.91 -2.66
C ARG A 199 3.85 17.09 -3.61
N ASP A 200 4.25 18.29 -3.21
CA ASP A 200 4.01 19.51 -3.97
C ASP A 200 4.88 19.57 -5.23
N ARG A 201 6.15 19.14 -5.14
CA ARG A 201 7.05 19.00 -6.31
C ARG A 201 6.52 18.00 -7.32
N LEU A 202 6.09 16.82 -6.86
CA LEU A 202 5.47 15.83 -7.75
C LEU A 202 4.15 16.32 -8.35
N ALA A 203 3.35 17.07 -7.60
CA ALA A 203 2.12 17.65 -8.10
C ALA A 203 2.37 18.72 -9.16
N ALA A 204 3.42 19.55 -8.99
CA ALA A 204 3.84 20.53 -9.98
C ALA A 204 4.29 19.84 -11.28
N SER A 205 5.19 18.86 -11.19
CA SER A 205 5.65 18.06 -12.32
C SER A 205 4.49 17.39 -13.07
N TYR A 206 3.62 16.69 -12.35
CA TYR A 206 2.42 16.04 -12.90
C TYR A 206 1.48 17.02 -13.61
N LEU A 207 1.28 18.21 -13.02
CA LEU A 207 0.45 19.26 -13.61
C LEU A 207 1.10 19.87 -14.84
N CYS A 208 2.42 20.02 -14.88
CA CYS A 208 3.14 20.47 -16.07
C CYS A 208 2.99 19.45 -17.22
N LEU A 209 3.04 18.15 -16.92
CA LEU A 209 3.06 17.09 -17.93
C LEU A 209 1.69 16.67 -18.48
N ILE A 210 0.62 16.75 -17.68
CA ILE A 210 -0.72 16.32 -18.11
C ILE A 210 -1.52 17.48 -18.70
N HIS A 211 -1.00 18.69 -18.58
CA HIS A 211 -1.72 19.90 -18.93
C HIS A 211 -1.02 20.59 -20.08
N PHE A 212 -1.21 20.08 -21.30
CA PHE A 212 -1.09 20.89 -22.51
C PHE A 212 -1.92 22.20 -22.44
N LYS A 213 -2.78 22.37 -21.40
CA LYS A 213 -3.62 23.54 -21.11
C LYS A 213 -4.41 24.02 -22.33
N ILE A 214 -4.66 23.15 -23.31
CA ILE A 214 -5.43 23.45 -24.52
C ILE A 214 -6.87 23.73 -24.09
N VAL A 215 -7.20 25.01 -24.00
CA VAL A 215 -8.55 25.53 -23.79
C VAL A 215 -9.03 26.05 -25.13
N ILE A 216 -10.10 25.46 -25.67
CA ILE A 216 -10.72 25.92 -26.90
C ILE A 216 -11.82 26.92 -26.51
N HIS A 217 -11.61 28.19 -26.80
CA HIS A 217 -12.63 29.22 -26.71
C HIS A 217 -13.34 29.31 -28.06
N CYS A 218 -14.65 29.10 -28.07
CA CYS A 218 -15.46 29.13 -29.29
C CYS A 218 -16.74 29.93 -29.04
N PHE A 219 -17.05 30.86 -29.94
CA PHE A 219 -18.29 31.61 -29.99
C PHE A 219 -19.07 31.20 -31.23
N ILE A 220 -20.36 30.92 -31.04
CA ILE A 220 -21.27 30.50 -32.09
C ILE A 220 -22.46 31.46 -32.06
N ASP A 221 -22.81 32.01 -33.21
CA ASP A 221 -24.05 32.79 -33.36
C ASP A 221 -25.27 31.86 -33.26
N GLY A 222 -26.16 32.15 -32.32
CA GLY A 222 -27.33 31.30 -32.05
C GLY A 222 -28.38 31.28 -33.16
N LYS A 223 -28.41 32.29 -34.05
CA LYS A 223 -29.39 32.34 -35.15
C LYS A 223 -28.89 31.61 -36.39
N SER A 224 -27.61 31.79 -36.75
CA SER A 224 -27.02 31.22 -37.97
C SER A 224 -26.19 29.95 -37.74
N CYS A 225 -25.94 29.57 -36.48
CA CYS A 225 -24.97 28.53 -36.10
C CYS A 225 -23.55 28.78 -36.64
N TYR A 226 -23.24 30.03 -37.03
CA TYR A 226 -21.94 30.41 -37.57
C TYR A 226 -20.93 30.62 -36.45
N VAL A 227 -19.70 30.12 -36.61
CA VAL A 227 -18.62 30.29 -35.63
C VAL A 227 -18.03 31.69 -35.77
N THR A 228 -18.33 32.60 -34.83
CA THR A 228 -17.91 34.01 -34.86
C THR A 228 -16.52 34.23 -34.29
N GLY A 229 -15.99 33.28 -33.52
CA GLY A 229 -14.60 33.30 -33.06
C GLY A 229 -14.18 31.97 -32.45
N ILE A 230 -13.02 31.45 -32.86
CA ILE A 230 -12.43 30.25 -32.27
C ILE A 230 -10.94 30.48 -32.00
N ARG A 231 -10.49 30.10 -30.81
CA ARG A 231 -9.08 30.17 -30.43
C ARG A 231 -8.70 29.09 -29.45
N VAL A 232 -7.55 28.47 -29.69
CA VAL A 232 -6.90 27.59 -28.73
C VAL A 232 -5.94 28.40 -27.87
N SER A 233 -6.10 28.30 -26.56
CA SER A 233 -5.27 28.97 -25.55
C SER A 233 -4.62 27.95 -24.63
N ASN A 234 -3.55 28.34 -23.95
CA ASN A 234 -2.90 27.55 -22.90
C ASN A 234 -3.36 27.98 -21.49
N ASN A 235 -4.51 28.63 -21.35
CA ASN A 235 -5.03 29.13 -20.08
C ASN A 235 -6.55 29.39 -20.17
N ASN A 236 -7.23 29.49 -19.02
CA ASN A 236 -8.66 29.78 -18.90
C ASN A 236 -8.93 31.16 -18.26
N ARG A 237 -8.20 32.20 -18.66
CA ARG A 237 -8.37 33.56 -18.11
C ARG A 237 -9.54 34.29 -18.78
N ALA A 238 -10.36 34.98 -17.99
CA ALA A 238 -11.47 35.79 -18.50
C ALA A 238 -11.02 36.87 -19.50
N GLU A 239 -9.85 37.48 -19.27
CA GLU A 239 -9.23 38.45 -20.19
C GLU A 239 -8.96 37.87 -21.59
N THR A 240 -8.52 36.61 -21.66
CA THR A 240 -8.26 35.93 -22.95
C THR A 240 -9.56 35.71 -23.73
N VAL A 241 -10.66 35.40 -23.04
CA VAL A 241 -12.00 35.28 -23.62
C VAL A 241 -12.53 36.64 -24.07
N LEU A 242 -12.35 37.68 -23.25
CA LEU A 242 -12.79 39.05 -23.54
C LEU A 242 -12.09 39.63 -24.77
N ASN A 243 -10.78 39.42 -24.91
CA ASN A 243 -10.02 39.86 -26.09
C ASN A 243 -10.48 39.16 -27.37
N LEU A 244 -10.78 37.85 -27.29
CA LEU A 244 -11.38 37.12 -28.41
C LEU A 244 -12.76 37.65 -28.77
N PHE A 245 -13.57 38.00 -27.76
CA PHE A 245 -14.91 38.57 -27.94
C PHE A 245 -14.85 39.93 -28.63
N HIS A 246 -13.97 40.84 -28.20
CA HIS A 246 -13.76 42.12 -28.87
C HIS A 246 -13.35 41.96 -30.33
N THR A 247 -12.45 41.01 -30.61
CA THR A 247 -12.04 40.68 -31.98
C THR A 247 -13.24 40.24 -32.83
N ALA A 248 -14.07 39.34 -32.29
CA ALA A 248 -15.28 38.87 -32.97
C ALA A 248 -16.29 40.02 -33.20
N VAL A 249 -16.48 40.91 -32.23
CA VAL A 249 -17.37 42.08 -32.36
C VAL A 249 -16.89 43.07 -33.41
N THR A 250 -15.58 43.29 -33.55
CA THR A 250 -15.04 44.15 -34.62
C THR A 250 -15.34 43.58 -36.01
N SER A 251 -15.33 42.26 -36.16
CA SER A 251 -15.57 41.60 -37.46
C SER A 251 -17.05 41.38 -37.78
N TYR A 252 -17.88 41.06 -36.77
CA TYR A 252 -19.27 40.60 -36.97
C TYR A 252 -20.32 41.50 -36.32
N GLY A 253 -19.91 42.57 -35.63
CA GLY A 253 -20.80 43.47 -34.90
C GLY A 253 -21.16 42.95 -33.50
N LEU A 254 -21.89 43.77 -32.75
CA LEU A 254 -22.36 43.40 -31.41
C LEU A 254 -23.51 42.39 -31.50
N PRO A 255 -23.46 41.28 -30.75
CA PRO A 255 -24.58 40.35 -30.69
C PRO A 255 -25.80 41.02 -30.04
N SER A 256 -27.00 40.68 -30.50
CA SER A 256 -28.24 41.25 -29.97
C SER A 256 -28.56 40.80 -28.54
N HIS A 257 -27.95 39.70 -28.10
CA HIS A 257 -28.04 39.14 -26.75
C HIS A 257 -26.63 38.75 -26.29
N VAL A 258 -26.26 39.19 -25.08
CA VAL A 258 -25.03 38.82 -24.37
C VAL A 258 -25.41 38.09 -23.10
#